data_AF-A0A8B9GVI3-F1
#
_entry.id   AF-A0A8B9GVI3-F1
#
_cell.length_a   1.000
_cell.length_b   1.000
_cell.length_c   1.000
_cell.angle_alpha   90.00
_cell.angle_beta   90.00
_cell.angle_gamma   90.00
#
_symmetry.space_group_name_H-M   'P 1'
#
loop_
_entity.id
_entity.type
_entity.pdbx_description
1 polymer ?
#
loop_
_entity_poly.entity_id
_entity_poly.type
_entity_poly.pdbx_seq_one_letter_code
_entity_poly.pdbx_strand_id
1 'polypeptide(L)'
;MITVFISFYLFVLAYDVGLQVQTEKIGENVTIKCEQSFIKDSKTFSFAWFKQSYGKLPQLVVRLVNNNSNVRYTRQFQQRFNTSLKGDQFFLNIQETVEEDSGTYFCGRVKRDVTEFGSGTLLIFNGKTVQEITVCTGSDPTQENLVQESSSLMRLNFMRKVIILIVFYLNKRFYLNRINYFILKQKKTQKLYLNFPS
;
A
#
# COMPACT_ATOMS: atom_id res chain seq x y z
N MET A 1 -3.73 23.60 -14.08
CA MET A 1 -2.38 23.00 -13.90
C MET A 1 -2.10 22.72 -12.42
N ILE A 2 -2.13 23.71 -11.53
CA ILE A 2 -2.01 23.51 -10.06
C ILE A 2 -3.09 22.55 -9.51
N THR A 3 -4.33 22.67 -9.99
CA THR A 3 -5.45 21.78 -9.64
C THR A 3 -5.21 20.31 -10.01
N VAL A 4 -4.45 20.04 -11.08
CA VAL A 4 -4.10 18.68 -11.51
C VAL A 4 -3.00 18.10 -10.62
N PHE A 5 -2.03 18.92 -10.21
CA PHE A 5 -1.00 18.51 -9.25
C PHE A 5 -1.59 18.27 -7.86
N ILE A 6 -2.50 19.13 -7.39
CA ILE A 6 -3.17 18.95 -6.10
C ILE A 6 -4.07 17.71 -6.15
N SER A 7 -4.85 17.52 -7.22
CA SER A 7 -5.66 16.30 -7.34
C SER A 7 -4.81 15.04 -7.47
N PHE A 8 -3.70 15.06 -8.21
CA PHE A 8 -2.77 13.93 -8.27
C PHE A 8 -2.07 13.66 -6.92
N TYR A 9 -1.68 14.70 -6.18
CA TYR A 9 -1.07 14.55 -4.85
C TYR A 9 -2.08 14.05 -3.83
N LEU A 10 -3.32 14.55 -3.85
CA LEU A 10 -4.42 14.03 -3.04
C LEU A 10 -4.80 12.61 -3.42
N PHE A 11 -4.73 12.26 -4.71
CA PHE A 11 -4.91 10.88 -5.18
C PHE A 11 -3.81 10.00 -4.58
N VAL A 12 -2.53 10.37 -4.73
CA VAL A 12 -1.39 9.64 -4.14
C VAL A 12 -1.47 9.52 -2.61
N LEU A 13 -1.93 10.56 -1.89
CA LEU A 13 -2.17 10.50 -0.44
C LEU A 13 -3.40 9.66 -0.07
N ALA A 14 -4.40 9.57 -0.95
CA ALA A 14 -5.58 8.72 -0.78
C ALA A 14 -5.31 7.23 -1.11
N TYR A 15 -4.18 6.92 -1.75
CA TYR A 15 -3.66 5.55 -1.92
C TYR A 15 -2.83 5.08 -0.72
N ASP A 16 -3.14 5.55 0.49
CA ASP A 16 -2.61 4.92 1.70
C ASP A 16 -3.28 3.55 1.88
N VAL A 17 -2.75 2.55 1.19
CA VAL A 17 -3.10 1.15 1.44
C VAL A 17 -2.57 0.87 2.84
N GLY A 18 -3.45 0.69 3.83
CA GLY A 18 -3.12 0.42 5.25
C GLY A 18 -2.44 -0.94 5.48
N LEU A 19 -1.46 -1.26 4.64
CA LEU A 19 -0.70 -2.49 4.56
C LEU A 19 0.71 -2.22 5.11
N GLN A 20 1.02 -2.79 6.25
CA GLN A 20 2.33 -2.76 6.86
C GLN A 20 3.18 -3.89 6.31
N VAL A 21 4.48 -3.68 6.09
CA VAL A 21 5.41 -4.73 5.67
C VAL A 21 6.26 -5.15 6.86
N GLN A 22 6.30 -6.44 7.16
CA GLN A 22 7.12 -7.02 8.21
C GLN A 22 8.05 -8.07 7.62
N THR A 23 9.35 -7.89 7.81
CA THR A 23 10.39 -8.79 7.29
C THR A 23 11.02 -9.54 8.45
N GLU A 24 11.00 -10.87 8.39
CA GLU A 24 11.48 -11.74 9.48
C GLU A 24 12.43 -12.82 8.92
N LYS A 25 13.00 -13.65 9.80
CA LYS A 25 13.73 -14.86 9.39
C LYS A 25 12.85 -16.09 9.58
N ILE A 26 13.00 -17.07 8.69
CA ILE A 26 12.35 -18.38 8.83
C ILE A 26 12.85 -19.04 10.12
N GLY A 27 11.94 -19.71 10.83
CA GLY A 27 12.20 -20.36 12.11
C GLY A 27 12.00 -19.45 13.32
N GLU A 28 11.91 -18.13 13.13
CA GLU A 28 11.64 -17.18 14.23
C GLU A 28 10.15 -17.15 14.60
N ASN A 29 9.89 -16.69 15.82
CA ASN A 29 8.53 -16.41 16.29
C ASN A 29 8.10 -15.00 15.88
N VAL A 30 6.96 -14.88 15.22
CA VAL A 30 6.46 -13.61 14.69
C VAL A 30 5.21 -13.17 15.45
N THR A 31 5.11 -11.88 15.74
CA THR A 31 3.91 -11.27 16.32
C THR A 31 3.38 -10.18 15.41
N ILE A 32 2.17 -10.37 14.90
CA ILE A 32 1.42 -9.41 14.09
C ILE A 32 0.38 -8.73 14.98
N LYS A 33 0.27 -7.41 14.87
CA LYS A 33 -0.60 -6.57 15.70
C LYS A 33 -1.69 -5.94 14.84
N CYS A 34 -2.93 -6.02 15.30
CA CYS A 34 -4.00 -5.22 14.71
C CYS A 34 -3.93 -3.78 15.24
N GLU A 35 -4.38 -2.83 14.44
CA GLU A 35 -4.46 -1.43 14.86
C GLU A 35 -5.43 -1.27 16.04
N GLN A 36 -4.96 -0.57 17.08
CA GLN A 36 -5.73 -0.36 18.31
C GLN A 36 -7.07 0.35 18.06
N SER A 37 -7.09 1.31 17.12
CA SER A 37 -8.30 2.06 16.77
C SER A 37 -9.43 1.15 16.26
N PHE A 38 -9.06 0.02 15.64
CA PHE A 38 -9.98 -0.93 15.03
C PHE A 38 -10.60 -1.91 16.05
N ILE A 39 -9.90 -2.14 17.17
CA ILE A 39 -10.31 -3.07 18.23
C ILE A 39 -11.17 -2.40 19.31
N LYS A 40 -11.36 -1.07 19.23
CA LYS A 40 -12.30 -0.34 20.09
C LYS A 40 -13.69 -1.01 20.05
N ASP A 41 -14.39 -0.99 21.19
CA ASP A 41 -15.69 -1.65 21.39
C ASP A 41 -15.66 -3.18 21.29
N SER A 42 -14.64 -3.81 21.86
CA SER A 42 -14.46 -5.27 21.88
C SER A 42 -15.61 -6.07 22.51
N LYS A 43 -16.53 -5.41 23.22
CA LYS A 43 -17.76 -6.02 23.77
C LYS A 43 -18.85 -6.22 22.72
N THR A 44 -18.81 -5.49 21.61
CA THR A 44 -19.86 -5.49 20.57
C THR A 44 -19.50 -6.40 19.40
N PHE A 45 -18.20 -6.64 19.18
CA PHE A 45 -17.69 -7.38 18.03
C PHE A 45 -16.94 -8.64 18.46
N SER A 46 -17.03 -9.68 17.64
CA SER A 46 -16.08 -10.78 17.65
C SER A 46 -14.88 -10.43 16.76
N PHE A 47 -13.69 -10.93 17.08
CA PHE A 47 -12.49 -10.64 16.28
C PHE A 47 -11.96 -11.89 15.59
N ALA A 48 -11.37 -11.70 14.42
CA ALA A 48 -10.79 -12.77 13.62
C ALA A 48 -9.52 -12.33 12.92
N TRP A 49 -8.63 -13.29 12.67
CA TRP A 49 -7.48 -13.13 11.78
C TRP A 49 -7.73 -13.90 10.49
N PHE A 50 -7.39 -13.26 9.38
CA PHE A 50 -7.41 -13.84 8.05
C PHE A 50 -6.00 -13.81 7.48
N LYS A 51 -5.65 -14.84 6.71
CA LYS A 51 -4.41 -14.92 5.96
C LYS A 51 -4.73 -15.03 4.49
N GLN A 52 -4.14 -14.16 3.68
CA GLN A 52 -4.13 -14.23 2.24
C GLN A 52 -2.72 -14.60 1.78
N SER A 53 -2.54 -15.87 1.43
CA SER A 53 -1.34 -16.27 0.69
C SER A 53 -1.41 -15.75 -0.74
N TYR A 54 -0.23 -15.61 -1.36
CA TYR A 54 -0.10 -15.17 -2.74
C TYR A 54 -0.97 -16.01 -3.70
N GLY A 55 -1.73 -15.35 -4.59
CA GLY A 55 -2.62 -16.00 -5.55
C GLY A 55 -3.83 -16.72 -4.94
N LYS A 56 -4.03 -16.63 -3.61
CA LYS A 56 -5.13 -17.31 -2.92
C LYS A 56 -6.13 -16.31 -2.34
N LEU A 57 -7.36 -16.78 -2.15
CA LEU A 57 -8.37 -16.04 -1.40
C LEU A 57 -7.99 -15.95 0.09
N PRO A 58 -8.40 -14.89 0.80
CA PRO A 58 -8.25 -14.82 2.25
C PRO A 58 -8.91 -16.02 2.94
N GLN A 59 -8.17 -16.66 3.85
CA GLN A 59 -8.61 -17.80 4.63
C GLN A 59 -8.69 -17.42 6.11
N LEU A 60 -9.73 -17.90 6.80
CA LEU A 60 -9.86 -17.70 8.24
C LEU A 60 -8.74 -18.46 8.96
N VAL A 61 -7.92 -17.74 9.73
CA VAL A 61 -6.88 -18.32 10.59
C VAL A 61 -7.49 -18.74 11.92
N VAL A 62 -8.06 -17.75 12.60
CA VAL A 62 -8.63 -17.90 13.93
C VAL A 62 -9.75 -16.88 14.14
N ARG A 63 -10.77 -17.26 14.89
CA ARG A 63 -11.79 -16.34 15.39
C ARG A 63 -12.00 -16.50 16.88
N LEU A 64 -12.25 -15.37 17.54
CA LEU A 64 -12.76 -15.31 18.89
C LEU A 64 -14.28 -15.48 18.84
N VAL A 65 -14.82 -16.30 19.75
CA VAL A 65 -16.26 -16.61 19.84
C VAL A 65 -16.75 -16.45 21.28
N ASN A 66 -18.07 -16.43 21.46
CA ASN A 66 -18.72 -16.31 22.77
C ASN A 66 -18.21 -15.09 23.55
N ASN A 67 -18.44 -13.88 23.02
CA ASN A 67 -17.95 -12.62 23.61
C ASN A 67 -16.43 -12.62 23.86
N ASN A 68 -15.68 -13.16 22.89
CA ASN A 68 -14.23 -13.25 22.92
C ASN A 68 -13.62 -14.12 24.04
N SER A 69 -14.43 -14.98 24.67
CA SER A 69 -13.98 -15.90 25.74
C SER A 69 -13.35 -17.19 25.20
N ASN A 70 -13.67 -17.56 23.97
CA ASN A 70 -13.26 -18.82 23.37
C ASN A 70 -12.55 -18.57 22.04
N VAL A 71 -11.53 -19.38 21.75
CA VAL A 71 -10.73 -19.27 20.52
C VAL A 71 -11.00 -20.47 19.61
N ARG A 72 -11.27 -20.21 18.33
CA ARG A 72 -11.47 -21.26 17.33
C ARG A 72 -10.53 -21.07 16.15
N TYR A 73 -9.57 -21.97 16.03
CA TYR A 73 -8.63 -22.05 14.91
C TYR A 73 -9.18 -22.93 13.80
N THR A 74 -8.91 -22.56 12.55
CA THR A 74 -9.07 -23.47 11.41
C THR A 74 -7.99 -24.55 11.51
N ARG A 75 -8.32 -25.80 11.12
CA ARG A 75 -7.46 -26.99 11.32
C ARG A 75 -6.00 -26.78 10.92
N GLN A 76 -5.75 -26.15 9.77
CA GLN A 76 -4.41 -25.91 9.25
C GLN A 76 -3.54 -24.96 10.10
N PHE A 77 -4.13 -24.20 11.03
CA PHE A 77 -3.43 -23.22 11.86
C PHE A 77 -3.37 -23.61 13.35
N GLN A 78 -3.96 -24.73 13.75
CA GLN A 78 -4.18 -25.07 15.17
C GLN A 78 -2.90 -25.21 16.03
N GLN A 79 -1.76 -25.58 15.44
CA GLN A 79 -0.57 -25.93 16.22
C GLN A 79 0.37 -24.74 16.45
N ARG A 80 0.71 -24.01 15.38
CA ARG A 80 1.75 -22.96 15.42
C ARG A 80 1.19 -21.55 15.59
N PHE A 81 -0.11 -21.35 15.37
CA PHE A 81 -0.73 -20.03 15.45
C PHE A 81 -1.44 -19.87 16.78
N ASN A 82 -1.15 -18.75 17.44
CA ASN A 82 -1.76 -18.35 18.69
C ASN A 82 -2.33 -16.95 18.58
N THR A 83 -3.38 -16.63 19.33
CA THR A 83 -3.96 -15.28 19.35
C THR A 83 -4.29 -14.84 20.77
N SER A 84 -4.23 -13.53 21.01
CA SER A 84 -4.69 -12.95 22.27
C SER A 84 -5.34 -11.59 22.05
N LEU A 85 -6.35 -11.31 22.86
CA LEU A 85 -7.01 -10.02 22.95
C LEU A 85 -6.74 -9.45 24.34
N LYS A 86 -5.97 -8.36 24.42
CA LYS A 86 -5.58 -7.71 25.68
C LYS A 86 -5.98 -6.24 25.61
N GLY A 87 -7.06 -5.87 26.33
CA GLY A 87 -7.65 -4.54 26.22
C GLY A 87 -8.08 -4.26 24.78
N ASP A 88 -7.54 -3.19 24.20
CA ASP A 88 -7.81 -2.77 22.82
C ASP A 88 -6.73 -3.26 21.83
N GLN A 89 -6.00 -4.32 22.16
CA GLN A 89 -4.97 -4.88 21.29
C GLN A 89 -5.24 -6.35 20.97
N PHE A 90 -5.25 -6.66 19.67
CA PHE A 90 -5.46 -7.99 19.15
C PHE A 90 -4.21 -8.48 18.41
N PHE A 91 -3.67 -9.61 18.85
CA PHE A 91 -2.38 -10.15 18.40
C PHE A 91 -2.55 -11.47 17.67
N LEU A 92 -1.73 -11.72 16.65
CA LEU A 92 -1.48 -13.03 16.07
C LEU A 92 -0.01 -13.39 16.28
N ASN A 93 0.23 -14.53 16.90
CA ASN A 93 1.56 -15.07 17.16
C ASN A 93 1.75 -16.32 16.31
N ILE A 94 2.80 -16.35 15.50
CA ILE A 94 3.17 -17.50 14.66
C ILE A 94 4.47 -18.06 15.21
N GLN A 95 4.44 -19.30 15.67
CA GLN A 95 5.61 -20.00 16.19
C GLN A 95 6.34 -20.72 15.07
N GLU A 96 7.68 -20.71 15.16
CA GLU A 96 8.59 -21.45 14.25
C GLU A 96 8.16 -21.27 12.79
N THR A 97 8.27 -20.04 12.31
CA THR A 97 7.76 -19.67 10.99
C THR A 97 8.36 -20.51 9.87
N VAL A 98 7.53 -20.87 8.90
CA VAL A 98 7.93 -21.59 7.68
C VAL A 98 7.67 -20.73 6.45
N GLU A 99 8.23 -21.09 5.31
CA GLU A 99 8.12 -20.30 4.08
C GLU A 99 6.66 -20.06 3.64
N GLU A 100 5.80 -21.05 3.85
CA GLU A 100 4.36 -20.99 3.54
C GLU A 100 3.61 -19.99 4.41
N ASP A 101 4.20 -19.53 5.53
CA ASP A 101 3.61 -18.50 6.38
C ASP A 101 3.67 -17.10 5.76
N SER A 102 4.44 -16.93 4.68
CA SER A 102 4.42 -15.69 3.91
C SER A 102 3.03 -15.38 3.34
N GLY A 103 2.68 -14.10 3.37
CA GLY A 103 1.37 -13.61 2.91
C GLY A 103 0.88 -12.41 3.70
N THR A 104 -0.30 -11.94 3.34
CA THR A 104 -0.93 -10.79 3.98
C THR A 104 -1.90 -11.24 5.06
N TYR A 105 -1.71 -10.74 6.27
CA TYR A 105 -2.57 -11.00 7.42
C TYR A 105 -3.48 -9.82 7.67
N PHE A 106 -4.78 -10.06 7.78
CA PHE A 106 -5.77 -9.03 8.08
C PHE A 106 -6.48 -9.35 9.38
N CYS A 107 -6.58 -8.36 10.26
CA CYS A 107 -7.53 -8.45 11.36
C CYS A 107 -8.92 -8.04 10.88
N GLY A 108 -9.94 -8.67 11.42
CA GLY A 108 -11.33 -8.34 11.13
C GLY A 108 -12.18 -8.33 12.38
N ARG A 109 -13.19 -7.47 12.38
CA ARG A 109 -14.25 -7.44 13.40
C ARG A 109 -15.56 -7.91 12.76
N VAL A 110 -16.26 -8.77 13.47
CA VAL A 110 -17.44 -9.48 12.99
C VAL A 110 -18.62 -9.15 13.89
N LYS A 111 -19.72 -8.69 13.29
CA LYS A 111 -20.99 -8.45 13.98
C LYS A 111 -22.12 -8.95 13.10
N ARG A 112 -22.82 -9.99 13.59
CA ARG A 112 -23.83 -10.73 12.81
C ARG A 112 -23.20 -11.21 11.49
N ASP A 113 -23.71 -10.74 10.36
CA ASP A 113 -23.26 -11.15 9.03
C ASP A 113 -22.29 -10.16 8.38
N VAL A 114 -21.89 -9.11 9.11
CA VAL A 114 -20.96 -8.09 8.62
C VAL A 114 -19.56 -8.38 9.16
N THR A 115 -18.60 -8.46 8.25
CA THR A 115 -17.17 -8.52 8.56
C THR A 115 -16.50 -7.29 8.00
N GLU A 116 -15.86 -6.53 8.89
CA GLU A 116 -15.07 -5.37 8.53
C GLU A 116 -13.59 -5.73 8.69
N PHE A 117 -12.75 -5.25 7.79
CA PHE A 117 -11.31 -5.47 7.83
C PHE A 117 -10.59 -4.23 8.37
N GLY A 118 -9.61 -4.48 9.23
CA GLY A 118 -8.68 -3.47 9.71
C GLY A 118 -7.45 -3.37 8.79
N SER A 119 -6.37 -2.82 9.33
CA SER A 119 -5.08 -2.81 8.64
C SER A 119 -4.54 -4.23 8.40
N GLY A 120 -3.75 -4.34 7.34
CA GLY A 120 -3.10 -5.59 6.94
C GLY A 120 -1.60 -5.57 7.26
N THR A 121 -1.00 -6.74 7.44
CA THR A 121 0.45 -6.91 7.54
C THR A 121 0.92 -7.94 6.52
N LEU A 122 1.74 -7.50 5.57
CA LEU A 122 2.46 -8.37 4.65
C LEU A 122 3.70 -8.94 5.36
N LEU A 123 3.64 -10.23 5.69
CA LEU A 123 4.77 -10.96 6.26
C LEU A 123 5.63 -11.56 5.13
N ILE A 124 6.90 -11.19 5.12
CA ILE A 124 7.91 -11.71 4.19
C ILE A 124 9.14 -12.19 4.96
N PHE A 125 9.90 -13.10 4.37
CA PHE A 125 11.14 -13.60 4.98
C PHE A 125 12.37 -13.13 4.21
N ASN A 126 13.46 -12.90 4.93
CA ASN A 126 14.76 -12.54 4.36
C ASN A 126 15.16 -13.53 3.25
N GLY A 127 15.56 -12.98 2.10
CA GLY A 127 15.86 -13.76 0.88
C GLY A 127 14.77 -13.67 -0.19
N LYS A 128 13.55 -13.26 0.16
CA LYS A 128 12.48 -12.92 -0.81
C LYS A 128 12.44 -11.42 -1.06
N THR A 129 12.66 -11.01 -2.31
CA THR A 129 12.54 -9.60 -2.68
C THR A 129 11.07 -9.29 -2.97
N VAL A 130 10.58 -8.09 -2.62
CA VAL A 130 9.20 -7.61 -2.90
C VAL A 130 8.81 -7.76 -4.39
N GLN A 131 9.79 -7.97 -5.28
CA GLN A 131 9.63 -8.25 -6.70
C GLN A 131 8.92 -9.58 -7.02
N GLU A 132 8.89 -10.56 -6.11
CA GLU A 132 8.13 -11.82 -6.27
C GLU A 132 6.64 -11.71 -5.91
N ILE A 133 6.19 -10.55 -5.40
CA ILE A 133 4.82 -10.34 -4.94
C ILE A 133 4.06 -9.53 -5.99
N THR A 134 3.70 -10.16 -7.11
CA THR A 134 2.72 -9.60 -8.05
C THR A 134 1.34 -9.58 -7.40
N VAL A 135 0.95 -8.42 -6.86
CA VAL A 135 -0.41 -8.16 -6.39
C VAL A 135 -1.41 -8.67 -7.43
N CYS A 136 -2.22 -9.67 -7.07
CA CYS A 136 -3.19 -10.26 -7.98
C CYS A 136 -4.35 -9.28 -8.21
N THR A 137 -4.20 -8.39 -9.20
CA THR A 137 -5.37 -7.86 -9.92
C THR A 137 -5.84 -8.98 -10.84
N GLY A 138 -6.91 -9.67 -10.46
CA GLY A 138 -7.32 -10.93 -11.08
C GLY A 138 -7.56 -10.86 -12.60
N SER A 139 -6.98 -11.81 -13.33
CA SER A 139 -7.63 -12.66 -14.34
C SER A 139 -6.67 -13.79 -14.82
N ASP A 140 -7.27 -14.94 -15.14
CA ASP A 140 -6.81 -16.33 -15.41
C ASP A 140 -5.68 -16.58 -16.48
N PRO A 141 -5.23 -17.82 -16.80
CA PRO A 141 -3.83 -18.24 -16.73
C PRO A 141 -3.20 -18.66 -18.08
N THR A 142 -2.08 -18.06 -18.50
CA THR A 142 -1.16 -18.69 -19.46
C THR A 142 0.27 -18.23 -19.17
N GLN A 143 1.11 -19.15 -18.71
CA GLN A 143 2.55 -18.96 -18.56
C GLN A 143 3.21 -18.90 -19.95
N GLU A 144 3.57 -17.68 -20.40
CA GLU A 144 4.67 -17.48 -21.37
C GLU A 144 5.36 -16.09 -21.28
N ASN A 145 5.03 -15.22 -20.31
CA ASN A 145 5.41 -13.80 -20.39
C ASN A 145 6.48 -13.28 -19.41
N LEU A 146 7.19 -14.16 -18.68
CA LEU A 146 8.10 -13.72 -17.59
C LEU A 146 9.39 -13.01 -18.05
N VAL A 147 9.73 -13.02 -19.35
CA VAL A 147 10.88 -12.26 -19.89
C VAL A 147 10.44 -10.93 -20.53
N GLN A 148 9.17 -10.82 -20.95
CA GLN A 148 8.66 -9.63 -21.65
C GLN A 148 8.28 -8.51 -20.66
N GLU A 149 7.79 -8.86 -19.47
CA GLU A 149 7.16 -7.93 -18.51
C GLU A 149 8.18 -7.15 -17.65
N SER A 150 9.37 -7.72 -17.43
CA SER A 150 10.51 -6.99 -16.84
C SER A 150 10.97 -5.84 -17.75
N SER A 151 10.90 -6.04 -19.08
CA SER A 151 11.19 -5.01 -20.07
C SER A 151 10.13 -3.90 -20.08
N SER A 152 8.85 -4.21 -19.84
CA SER A 152 7.75 -3.23 -19.82
C SER A 152 7.72 -2.40 -18.54
N LEU A 153 8.08 -2.98 -17.39
CA LEU A 153 8.23 -2.24 -16.12
C LEU A 153 9.50 -1.38 -16.09
N MET A 154 10.61 -1.88 -16.66
CA MET A 154 11.80 -1.05 -16.88
C MET A 154 11.46 0.12 -17.82
N ARG A 155 10.66 -0.14 -18.87
CA ARG A 155 10.08 0.92 -19.73
C ARG A 155 9.15 1.85 -18.94
N LEU A 156 8.32 1.37 -18.02
CA LEU A 156 7.40 2.21 -17.24
C LEU A 156 8.16 3.12 -16.25
N ASN A 157 9.20 2.62 -15.59
CA ASN A 157 10.08 3.42 -14.73
C ASN A 157 10.92 4.42 -15.54
N PHE A 158 11.37 4.02 -16.74
CA PHE A 158 12.01 4.93 -17.69
C PHE A 158 11.03 6.02 -18.17
N MET A 159 9.80 5.66 -18.53
CA MET A 159 8.75 6.59 -18.93
C MET A 159 8.34 7.51 -17.78
N ARG A 160 8.30 7.04 -16.52
CA ARG A 160 8.13 7.89 -15.32
C ARG A 160 9.23 8.93 -15.21
N LYS A 161 10.51 8.55 -15.37
CA LYS A 161 11.65 9.49 -15.36
C LYS A 161 11.58 10.48 -16.52
N VAL A 162 11.22 10.02 -17.71
CA VAL A 162 11.04 10.87 -18.89
C VAL A 162 9.89 11.86 -18.69
N ILE A 163 8.75 11.43 -18.15
CA ILE A 163 7.62 12.32 -17.84
C ILE A 163 8.02 13.36 -16.79
N ILE A 164 8.75 12.99 -15.74
CA ILE A 164 9.27 13.93 -14.74
C ILE A 164 10.21 14.96 -15.39
N LEU A 165 11.11 14.52 -16.28
CA LEU A 165 12.02 15.42 -17.00
C LEU A 165 11.28 16.34 -17.99
N ILE A 166 10.27 15.82 -18.69
CA ILE A 166 9.42 16.62 -19.59
C ILE A 166 8.63 17.65 -18.79
N VAL A 167 8.02 17.25 -17.67
CA VAL A 167 7.31 18.17 -16.78
C VAL A 167 8.26 19.24 -16.24
N PHE A 168 9.47 18.87 -15.82
CA PHE A 168 10.51 19.81 -15.38
C PHE A 168 10.94 20.76 -16.51
N TYR A 169 11.16 20.23 -17.72
CA TYR A 169 11.54 21.00 -18.90
C TYR A 169 10.43 21.95 -19.35
N LEU A 170 9.18 21.50 -19.36
CA LEU A 170 8.02 22.33 -19.68
C LEU A 170 7.78 23.40 -18.62
N ASN A 171 7.96 23.08 -17.34
CA ASN A 171 7.85 24.07 -16.25
C ASN A 171 8.97 25.13 -16.38
N LYS A 172 10.22 24.70 -16.65
CA LYS A 172 11.34 25.61 -16.91
C LYS A 172 11.14 26.46 -18.16
N ARG A 173 10.65 25.87 -19.26
CA ARG A 173 10.34 26.56 -20.52
C ARG A 173 9.20 27.57 -20.34
N PHE A 174 8.18 27.22 -19.58
CA PHE A 174 7.07 28.14 -19.26
C PHE A 174 7.54 29.32 -18.40
N TYR A 175 8.41 29.07 -17.42
CA TYR A 175 9.00 30.11 -16.58
C TYR A 175 9.88 31.08 -17.40
N LEU A 176 10.73 30.54 -18.28
CA LEU A 176 11.58 31.32 -19.19
C LEU A 176 10.75 32.11 -20.21
N ASN A 177 9.69 31.53 -20.76
CA ASN A 177 8.78 32.23 -21.68
C ASN A 177 8.05 33.38 -20.97
N ARG A 178 7.67 33.21 -19.69
CA ARG A 178 7.06 34.26 -18.90
C ARG A 178 8.05 35.39 -18.59
N ILE A 179 9.29 35.06 -18.23
CA ILE A 179 10.36 36.05 -18.04
C ILE A 179 10.67 36.79 -19.34
N ASN A 180 10.84 36.08 -20.46
CA ASN A 180 11.08 36.70 -21.77
C ASN A 180 9.91 37.59 -22.21
N TYR A 181 8.66 37.19 -21.94
CA TYR A 181 7.50 38.03 -22.19
C TYR A 181 7.52 39.31 -21.36
N PHE A 182 7.89 39.24 -20.08
CA PHE A 182 8.05 40.43 -19.22
C PHE A 182 9.20 41.34 -19.70
N ILE A 183 10.34 40.77 -20.10
CA ILE A 183 11.49 41.52 -20.64
C ILE A 183 11.13 42.20 -21.97
N LEU A 184 10.44 41.50 -22.87
CA LEU A 184 9.97 42.07 -24.15
C LEU A 184 8.95 43.18 -23.92
N LYS A 185 8.05 43.02 -22.96
CA LYS A 185 7.08 44.04 -22.58
C LYS A 185 7.79 45.29 -22.04
N GLN A 186 8.75 45.13 -21.11
CA GLN A 186 9.59 46.20 -20.56
C GLN A 186 10.35 46.97 -21.66
N LYS A 187 11.02 46.25 -22.58
CA LYS A 187 11.73 46.88 -23.72
C LYS A 187 10.79 47.67 -24.64
N LYS A 188 9.56 47.20 -24.84
CA LYS A 188 8.55 47.90 -25.66
C LYS A 188 8.05 49.18 -24.99
N THR A 189 7.85 49.17 -23.66
CA THR A 189 7.49 50.39 -22.91
C THR A 189 8.64 51.40 -22.89
N GLN A 190 9.88 50.96 -22.66
CA GLN A 190 11.05 51.86 -22.60
C GLN A 190 11.33 52.55 -23.94
N LYS A 191 11.08 51.85 -25.07
CA LYS A 191 11.18 52.43 -26.42
C LYS A 191 10.06 53.42 -26.75
N LEU A 192 8.92 53.35 -26.06
CA LEU A 192 7.85 54.35 -26.18
C LEU A 192 8.19 55.66 -25.44
N TYR A 193 8.85 55.59 -24.29
CA TYR A 193 9.24 56.79 -23.52
C TYR A 193 10.41 57.57 -24.13
N LEU A 194 11.30 56.91 -24.90
CA LEU A 194 12.44 57.55 -25.57
C LEU A 194 12.10 58.24 -26.90
N ASN A 195 10.85 58.10 -27.40
CA ASN A 195 10.40 58.68 -28.66
C ASN A 195 9.39 59.84 -28.50
N PHE A 196 9.25 60.40 -27.29
CA PHE A 196 8.49 61.63 -27.09
C PHE A 196 9.38 62.84 -27.43
N PRO A 197 9.06 63.65 -28.46
CA PRO A 197 9.71 64.94 -28.65
C PRO A 197 9.32 65.90 -27.50
N SER A 198 10.30 66.67 -27.06
CA SER A 198 10.23 67.67 -25.97
C SER A 198 9.10 68.69 -26.15
#